data_AF-A0A0F9H249-F1
#
_entry.id   AF-A0A0F9H249-F1
#
_cell.length_a   1.000
_cell.length_b   1.000
_cell.length_c   1.000
_cell.angle_alpha   90.00
_cell.angle_beta   90.00
_cell.angle_gamma   90.00
#
_symmetry.space_group_name_H-M   'P 1'
#
loop_
_entity.id
_entity.type
_entity.pdbx_description
1 polymer ?
#
loop_
_entity_poly.entity_id
_entity_poly.type
_entity_poly.pdbx_seq_one_letter_code
_entity_poly.pdbx_strand_id
1 'polypeptide(L)' 'TLNNLPKNKAESVRKALEPDNVNFPENLTLELENFDNKLVFNFQSQGDMKKLIATVDEVLEHVQVALKVIE' A
#
# COMPACT_ATOMS: atom_id res chain seq x y z
N THR A 1 2.93 -12.53 -13.95
CA THR A 1 4.06 -12.78 -13.04
C THR A 1 4.15 -11.64 -12.06
N LEU A 2 4.51 -11.89 -10.79
CA LEU A 2 4.90 -10.83 -9.85
C LEU A 2 6.21 -10.24 -10.37
N ASN A 3 6.11 -9.19 -11.19
CA ASN A 3 7.27 -8.50 -11.74
C ASN A 3 7.98 -7.77 -10.60
N ASN A 4 9.29 -7.95 -10.47
CA ASN A 4 10.09 -7.21 -9.50
C ASN A 4 9.96 -5.71 -9.77
N LEU A 5 9.59 -4.93 -8.75
CA LEU A 5 9.49 -3.48 -8.88
C LEU A 5 10.91 -2.91 -8.71
N PRO A 6 11.45 -2.14 -9.68
CA PRO A 6 12.76 -1.51 -9.50
C PRO A 6 12.75 -0.62 -8.24
N LYS A 7 13.87 -0.57 -7.50
CA LYS A 7 13.95 0.10 -6.20
C LYS A 7 13.44 1.55 -6.20
N ASN A 8 13.76 2.30 -7.26
CA ASN A 8 13.27 3.67 -7.42
C ASN A 8 11.74 3.75 -7.59
N LYS A 9 11.12 2.79 -8.28
CA LYS A 9 9.66 2.69 -8.39
C LYS A 9 9.02 2.31 -7.06
N ALA A 10 9.65 1.40 -6.30
CA ALA A 10 9.15 1.01 -4.97
C ALA A 10 9.16 2.18 -3.98
N GLU A 11 10.23 2.99 -4.00
CA GLU A 11 10.29 4.22 -3.22
C GLU A 11 9.25 5.25 -3.65
N SER A 12 9.02 5.42 -4.96
CA SER A 12 8.00 6.34 -5.47
C SER A 12 6.57 5.91 -5.09
N VAL A 13 6.24 4.61 -5.19
CA VAL A 13 4.93 4.09 -4.75
C VAL A 13 4.76 4.28 -3.25
N ARG A 14 5.79 3.98 -2.44
CA ARG A 14 5.74 4.22 -1.00
C ARG A 14 5.46 5.69 -0.67
N LYS A 15 6.18 6.63 -1.28
CA LYS A 15 5.98 8.08 -1.07
C LYS A 15 4.59 8.55 -1.51
N ALA A 16 4.01 7.94 -2.53
CA ALA A 16 2.67 8.26 -2.97
C ALA A 16 1.59 7.82 -1.97
N LEU A 17 1.86 6.77 -1.18
CA LEU A 17 0.94 6.21 -0.18
C LEU A 17 1.14 6.77 1.24
N GLU A 18 2.29 7.38 1.53
CA GLU A 18 2.57 8.01 2.83
C GLU A 18 1.50 9.05 3.25
N PRO A 19 0.94 9.90 2.37
CA PRO A 19 -0.13 10.82 2.71
C PRO A 19 -1.44 10.14 3.11
N ASP A 20 -1.76 9.00 2.49
CA ASP A 20 -3.01 8.25 2.74
C ASP A 20 -2.97 7.53 4.10
N ASN A 21 -1.77 7.24 4.61
CA ASN A 21 -1.57 6.69 5.95
C ASN A 21 -1.83 7.67 7.11
N VAL A 22 -2.09 8.96 6.83
CA VAL A 22 -2.36 9.97 7.87
C VAL A 22 -3.79 9.87 8.42
N ASN A 23 -4.76 9.48 7.60
CA ASN A 23 -6.18 9.32 8.00
C ASN A 23 -6.60 7.85 8.00
N PHE A 24 -5.69 6.95 8.38
CA PHE A 24 -5.98 5.53 8.37
C PHE A 24 -7.13 5.19 9.33
N PRO A 25 -8.06 4.30 8.95
CA PRO A 25 -9.24 4.05 9.76
C PRO A 25 -8.89 3.52 11.16
N GLU A 26 -9.67 3.89 12.18
CA GLU A 26 -9.46 3.41 13.54
C GLU A 26 -9.51 1.87 13.62
N ASN A 27 -8.59 1.28 14.39
CA ASN A 27 -8.41 -0.18 14.55
C ASN A 27 -7.97 -0.92 13.28
N LEU A 28 -7.48 -0.19 12.28
CA LEU A 28 -6.75 -0.72 11.14
C LEU A 28 -5.33 -0.15 11.15
N THR A 29 -4.36 -0.95 10.75
CA THR A 29 -2.98 -0.52 10.54
C THR A 29 -2.49 -1.02 9.19
N LEU A 30 -1.72 -0.17 8.52
CA LEU A 30 -0.96 -0.51 7.32
C LEU A 30 0.51 -0.15 7.55
N GLU A 31 1.35 -1.17 7.53
CA GLU A 31 2.80 -1.01 7.53
C GLU A 31 3.35 -1.34 6.14
N LEU A 32 4.20 -0.45 5.65
CA LEU A 32 4.87 -0.59 4.35
C LEU A 32 6.33 -0.93 4.56
N GLU A 33 6.74 -2.11 4.12
CA GLU A 33 8.13 -2.56 4.17
C GLU A 33 8.71 -2.69 2.77
N ASN A 34 9.93 -2.18 2.58
CA ASN A 34 10.70 -2.42 1.36
C ASN A 34 11.72 -3.52 1.65
N PHE A 35 11.55 -4.67 1.00
CA PHE A 35 12.50 -5.77 1.07
C PHE A 35 13.09 -6.01 -0.32
N ASP A 36 14.32 -5.51 -0.54
CA ASP A 36 15.03 -5.53 -1.82
C ASP A 36 14.23 -4.83 -2.95
N ASN A 37 13.66 -5.60 -3.87
CA ASN A 37 12.85 -5.14 -5.00
C ASN A 37 11.34 -5.45 -4.81
N LYS A 38 10.93 -5.70 -3.56
CA LYS A 38 9.56 -5.99 -3.16
C LYS A 38 9.06 -4.91 -2.22
N LEU A 39 7.85 -4.42 -2.50
CA LEU A 39 7.07 -3.62 -1.58
C LEU A 39 6.06 -4.55 -0.90
N VAL A 40 6.15 -4.66 0.42
CA VAL A 40 5.29 -5.49 1.26
C VAL A 40 4.31 -4.59 1.99
N PHE A 41 3.03 -4.97 1.92
CA PHE A 41 1.93 -4.29 2.59
C PHE A 41 1.43 -5.20 3.70
N ASN A 42 1.64 -4.78 4.95
CA ASN A 42 1.18 -5.51 6.12
C ASN A 42 -0.07 -4.82 6.66
N PHE A 43 -1.22 -5.44 6.44
CA PHE A 43 -2.48 -4.96 6.98
C PHE A 43 -2.86 -5.74 8.23
N GLN A 44 -3.26 -5.04 9.27
CA GLN A 44 -3.82 -5.65 10.47
C GLN A 44 -5.11 -4.93 10.88
N SER A 45 -6.08 -5.70 11.35
CA SER A 45 -7.34 -5.20 11.89
C SER A 45 -7.60 -5.79 13.26
N GLN A 46 -8.03 -4.95 14.20
CA GLN A 46 -8.62 -5.38 15.47
C GLN A 46 -10.12 -5.07 15.47
N GLY A 47 -10.83 -5.51 14.42
CA GLY A 47 -12.25 -5.17 14.23
C GLY A 47 -12.93 -5.89 13.08
N ASP A 48 -13.80 -5.17 12.36
CA ASP A 48 -14.64 -5.71 11.29
C ASP A 48 -13.83 -6.08 10.04
N MET A 49 -13.87 -7.37 9.67
CA MET A 49 -13.22 -7.91 8.48
C MET A 49 -13.68 -7.22 7.19
N LYS A 50 -14.93 -6.74 7.10
CA LYS A 50 -15.42 -6.02 5.92
C LYS A 50 -14.69 -4.70 5.71
N LYS A 51 -14.35 -4.01 6.81
CA LYS A 51 -13.55 -2.78 6.76
C LYS A 51 -12.13 -3.07 6.31
N LEU A 52 -11.52 -4.14 6.82
CA LEU A 52 -10.19 -4.56 6.37
C LEU A 52 -10.17 -4.83 4.86
N ILE A 53 -11.14 -5.58 4.33
CA ILE A 53 -11.24 -5.87 2.90
C ILE A 53 -11.38 -4.57 2.09
N ALA A 54 -12.31 -3.68 2.48
CA ALA A 54 -12.50 -2.42 1.78
C ALA A 54 -11.24 -1.54 1.79
N THR A 55 -10.52 -1.47 2.91
CA THR A 55 -9.26 -0.73 3.02
C THR A 55 -8.14 -1.34 2.18
N VAL A 56 -8.07 -2.67 2.09
CA VAL A 56 -7.12 -3.33 1.18
C VAL A 56 -7.44 -2.97 -0.27
N ASP A 57 -8.70 -3.04 -0.68
CA ASP A 57 -9.12 -2.69 -2.05
C ASP A 57 -8.77 -1.24 -2.40
N GLU A 58 -9.06 -0.28 -1.51
CA GLU A 58 -8.76 1.15 -1.68
C GLU A 58 -7.25 1.40 -1.84
N VAL A 59 -6.42 0.82 -0.96
CA VAL A 59 -4.96 0.99 -1.03
C VAL A 59 -4.40 0.40 -2.33
N LEU A 60 -4.92 -0.75 -2.78
CA LEU A 60 -4.50 -1.35 -4.04
C LEU A 60 -4.90 -0.50 -5.26
N GLU A 61 -6.05 0.18 -5.22
CA GLU A 61 -6.45 1.15 -6.25
C GLU A 61 -5.48 2.35 -6.29
N HIS A 62 -5.11 2.90 -5.14
CA HIS A 62 -4.15 4.01 -5.05
C HIS A 62 -2.77 3.61 -5.59
N VAL A 63 -2.29 2.40 -5.25
CA VAL A 63 -1.06 1.84 -5.83
C VAL A 63 -1.14 1.80 -7.35
N GLN A 64 -2.26 1.36 -7.91
CA GLN A 64 -2.44 1.27 -9.35
C GLN A 64 -2.41 2.66 -10.01
N VAL A 65 -3.03 3.66 -9.40
CA VAL A 65 -2.98 5.06 -9.89
C VAL A 65 -1.55 5.59 -9.84
N ALA A 66 -0.85 5.41 -8.72
CA ALA A 66 0.54 5.84 -8.56
C ALA A 66 1.46 5.21 -9.62
N LEU A 67 1.30 3.90 -9.87
CA LEU A 67 2.09 3.18 -10.88
C LEU A 67 1.87 3.73 -12.30
N LYS A 68 0.65 4.13 -12.67
CA LYS A 68 0.35 4.74 -13.97
C LYS A 68 1.00 6.11 -14.17
N VAL A 69 1.24 6.85 -13.09
CA VAL A 69 1.92 8.17 -13.14
C VAL A 69 3.45 8.00 -13.22
N ILE A 70 3.98 6.87 -12.76
CA ILE A 70 5.41 6.53 -12.75
C ILE A 70 5.85 5.85 -14.07
N GLU A 71 4.91 5.44 -14.92
CA GLU A 71 5.16 5.03 -16.32
C GLU A 71 5.45 6.22 -17.23
#